data_AF-Q8FRA0-F1
#
_entry.id   AF-Q8FRA0-F1
#
_cell.length_a   1.000
_cell.length_b   1.000
_cell.length_c   1.000
_cell.angle_alpha   90.00
_cell.angle_beta   90.00
_cell.angle_gamma   90.00
#
_symmetry.space_group_name_H-M   'P 1'
#
loop_
_entity.id
_entity.type
_entity.pdbx_description
1 polymer ?
#
loop_
_entity_poly.entity_id
_entity_poly.type
_entity_poly.pdbx_seq_one_letter_code
_entity_poly.pdbx_strand_id
1 'polypeptide(L)'
;MKILDFSAGPPTAQALKADGVDGVMLYVSPPREPWMTGKSPSRAYLDSLDDAGIKYGFVWQFRKGGSINAGDAGRGYDGGYADAAEALAKLNELRCSAFPVYFAVDWDITLPEWNTRVVNYFKGAVAKLGLNRVGIYGHSRVIHWAMEDKVVAEVALGRVLGWQTRSWSKGVIARDYATLHQHTHDVPGPGGVQVDINEVFHDHWGWRGVPDQRTRPGTTPVQITGVEFPCDITIDTPDSGWRDPHKTQASVIHTTENSDTTPPENVANWQKNPANQSSYNVLVGADATGAKTIRANPDDRRSWSAGEPGNTDAIHLSNVGRAARSRQGWFNNPKQLEQNARWAADQHLRYGRPLVWLEPHDVAAGRRGFTSHGNWFHGRGGPAYRSDPGDHYPHDWVLNRAQELINEGETMSFTDEDRRKLNEIHAELTKKFPSRSAYRTSDDLVDTFAGFVLNVDGRQHEEAVISAAKDTGLTPEQVVEKLREGKNFAQIRKEATDV
;
A
#
# COMPACT_ATOMS: atom_id res chain seq x y z
N MET A 1 -31.47 10.45 -0.74
CA MET A 1 -30.76 11.63 -1.27
C MET A 1 -30.76 11.56 -2.79
N LYS A 2 -31.14 12.65 -3.48
CA LYS A 2 -31.11 12.79 -4.94
C LYS A 2 -29.78 13.40 -5.35
N ILE A 3 -28.95 12.63 -6.07
CA ILE A 3 -27.66 13.09 -6.57
C ILE A 3 -27.72 13.20 -8.10
N LEU A 4 -27.21 14.28 -8.68
CA LEU A 4 -27.18 14.47 -10.13
C LEU A 4 -25.76 14.42 -10.68
N ASP A 5 -25.61 13.95 -11.91
CA ASP A 5 -24.38 14.14 -12.68
C ASP A 5 -24.72 14.66 -14.08
N PHE A 6 -23.81 15.44 -14.66
CA PHE A 6 -24.04 16.17 -15.91
C PHE A 6 -22.72 16.54 -16.59
N SER A 7 -22.75 16.61 -17.92
CA SER A 7 -21.59 17.04 -18.73
C SER A 7 -21.86 18.24 -19.62
N ALA A 8 -23.11 18.49 -20.01
CA ALA A 8 -23.48 19.56 -20.95
C ALA A 8 -23.34 20.99 -20.38
N GLY A 9 -23.28 21.13 -19.06
CA GLY A 9 -23.08 22.40 -18.36
C GLY A 9 -23.54 22.29 -16.90
N PRO A 10 -23.02 23.11 -15.98
CA PRO A 10 -23.46 23.07 -14.59
C PRO A 10 -24.80 23.82 -14.40
N PRO A 11 -25.85 23.18 -13.86
CA PRO A 11 -27.01 23.91 -13.34
C PRO A 11 -26.58 24.86 -12.22
N THR A 12 -27.29 25.97 -12.03
CA THR A 12 -26.99 26.87 -10.89
C THR A 12 -27.31 26.19 -9.56
N ALA A 13 -26.56 26.52 -8.51
CA ALA A 13 -26.80 25.97 -7.17
C ALA A 13 -28.23 26.27 -6.66
N GLN A 14 -28.79 27.42 -7.02
CA GLN A 14 -30.17 27.79 -6.72
C GLN A 14 -31.17 26.89 -7.45
N ALA A 15 -30.94 26.57 -8.73
CA ALA A 15 -31.80 25.66 -9.49
C ALA A 15 -31.73 24.23 -8.93
N LEU A 16 -30.54 23.75 -8.56
CA LEU A 16 -30.36 22.45 -7.90
C LEU A 16 -31.16 22.38 -6.59
N LYS A 17 -31.05 23.42 -5.75
CA LYS A 17 -31.77 23.50 -4.48
C LYS A 17 -33.29 23.55 -4.65
N ALA A 18 -33.76 24.32 -5.63
CA ALA A 18 -35.20 24.41 -5.94
C ALA A 18 -35.79 23.08 -6.42
N ASP A 19 -34.99 22.23 -7.05
CA ASP A 19 -35.37 20.90 -7.54
C ASP A 19 -35.13 19.78 -6.51
N GLY A 20 -34.79 20.13 -5.26
CA GLY A 20 -34.59 19.18 -4.16
C GLY A 20 -33.37 18.27 -4.34
N VAL A 21 -32.33 18.74 -5.04
CA VAL A 21 -31.08 18.00 -5.21
C VAL A 21 -30.26 18.10 -3.92
N ASP A 22 -29.74 16.96 -3.45
CA ASP A 22 -28.90 16.89 -2.24
C ASP A 22 -27.40 16.99 -2.54
N GLY A 23 -27.01 16.65 -3.78
CA GLY A 23 -25.62 16.69 -4.20
C GLY A 23 -25.39 16.38 -5.67
N VAL A 24 -24.14 16.50 -6.09
CA VAL A 24 -23.73 16.31 -7.49
C VAL A 24 -22.42 15.52 -7.64
N MET A 25 -22.28 14.76 -8.73
CA MET A 25 -21.00 14.19 -9.16
C MET A 25 -20.43 15.05 -10.30
N LEU A 26 -19.19 15.52 -10.13
CA LEU A 26 -18.56 16.47 -11.04
C LEU A 26 -17.34 15.85 -11.72
N TYR A 27 -17.21 16.08 -13.03
CA TYR A 27 -16.09 15.57 -13.80
C TYR A 27 -14.83 16.42 -13.58
N VAL A 28 -13.75 15.81 -13.11
CA VAL A 28 -12.43 16.45 -12.96
C VAL A 28 -11.50 16.15 -14.14
N SER A 29 -12.05 15.65 -15.23
CA SER A 29 -11.39 15.50 -16.53
C SER A 29 -11.67 16.71 -17.43
N PRO A 30 -10.80 17.01 -18.41
CA PRO A 30 -11.07 18.03 -19.42
C PRO A 30 -12.26 17.63 -20.32
N PRO A 31 -12.87 18.60 -21.04
CA PRO A 31 -13.91 18.29 -22.01
C PRO A 31 -13.29 17.64 -23.23
N ARG A 32 -13.88 16.53 -23.68
CA ARG A 32 -13.48 15.87 -24.94
C ARG A 32 -14.12 16.55 -26.15
N GLU A 33 -15.28 17.16 -25.97
CA GLU A 33 -16.02 17.88 -27.01
C GLU A 33 -16.45 19.26 -26.48
N PRO A 34 -16.55 20.29 -27.34
CA PRO A 34 -16.82 21.67 -26.90
C PRO A 34 -18.13 21.87 -26.13
N TRP A 35 -19.14 21.03 -26.37
CA TRP A 35 -20.43 21.12 -25.69
C TRP A 35 -20.40 20.59 -24.25
N MET A 36 -19.33 19.88 -23.85
CA MET A 36 -19.18 19.31 -22.51
C MET A 36 -18.76 20.37 -21.48
N THR A 37 -19.48 21.49 -21.41
CA THR A 37 -19.10 22.66 -20.60
C THR A 37 -19.16 22.42 -19.09
N GLY A 38 -19.73 21.30 -18.63
CA GLY A 38 -19.66 20.84 -17.25
C GLY A 38 -18.31 20.21 -16.85
N LYS A 39 -17.41 20.00 -17.82
CA LYS A 39 -16.09 19.39 -17.60
C LYS A 39 -14.99 20.45 -17.82
N SER A 40 -14.16 20.81 -16.84
CA SER A 40 -14.20 20.55 -15.39
C SER A 40 -14.80 21.75 -14.62
N PRO A 41 -15.30 21.59 -13.37
CA PRO A 41 -15.87 22.71 -12.63
C PRO A 41 -14.82 23.78 -12.26
N SER A 42 -15.31 24.98 -11.93
CA SER A 42 -14.50 26.06 -11.34
C SER A 42 -14.60 26.04 -9.81
N ARG A 43 -13.63 26.66 -9.12
CA ARG A 43 -13.70 26.83 -7.66
C ARG A 43 -14.92 27.64 -7.24
N ALA A 44 -15.24 28.71 -7.97
CA ALA A 44 -16.41 29.55 -7.71
C ALA A 44 -17.74 28.76 -7.79
N TYR A 45 -17.81 27.77 -8.67
CA TYR A 45 -18.98 26.90 -8.72
C TYR A 45 -19.09 26.02 -7.46
N LEU A 46 -17.98 25.43 -6.99
CA LEU A 46 -17.97 24.66 -5.74
C LEU A 46 -18.37 25.53 -4.54
N ASP A 47 -17.86 26.76 -4.46
CA ASP A 47 -18.25 27.72 -3.41
C ASP A 47 -19.78 27.96 -3.43
N SER A 48 -20.38 28.10 -4.61
CA SER A 48 -21.83 28.26 -4.73
C SER A 48 -22.63 27.03 -4.30
N LEU A 49 -22.07 25.82 -4.45
CA LEU A 49 -22.68 24.58 -3.98
C LEU A 49 -22.62 24.48 -2.45
N ASP A 50 -21.46 24.81 -1.87
CA ASP A 50 -21.26 24.88 -0.42
C ASP A 50 -22.25 25.86 0.21
N ASP A 51 -22.38 27.08 -0.33
CA ASP A 51 -23.32 28.11 0.13
C ASP A 51 -24.79 27.65 0.04
N ALA A 52 -25.11 26.83 -0.95
CA ALA A 52 -26.45 26.26 -1.11
C ALA A 52 -26.70 25.04 -0.22
N GLY A 53 -25.67 24.45 0.39
CA GLY A 53 -25.73 23.20 1.14
C GLY A 53 -25.79 21.94 0.27
N ILE A 54 -25.33 22.04 -0.99
CA ILE A 54 -25.33 20.95 -1.97
C ILE A 54 -23.99 20.22 -1.89
N LYS A 55 -24.03 18.91 -1.58
CA LYS A 55 -22.83 18.07 -1.51
C LYS A 55 -22.23 17.83 -2.90
N TYR A 56 -20.92 17.59 -3.00
CA TYR A 56 -20.33 17.23 -4.28
C TYR A 56 -19.23 16.16 -4.17
N GLY A 57 -19.18 15.26 -5.14
CA GLY A 57 -18.13 14.26 -5.34
C GLY A 57 -17.50 14.38 -6.74
N PHE A 58 -16.44 13.63 -6.99
CA PHE A 58 -15.66 13.77 -8.22
C PHE A 58 -15.54 12.46 -9.00
N VAL A 59 -15.59 12.56 -10.33
CA VAL A 59 -15.42 11.45 -11.27
C VAL A 59 -14.44 11.83 -12.37
N TRP A 60 -13.66 10.85 -12.84
CA TRP A 60 -12.82 10.95 -14.01
C TRP A 60 -13.40 10.12 -15.15
N GLN A 61 -13.69 10.81 -16.26
CA GLN A 61 -13.99 10.20 -17.56
C GLN A 61 -13.67 11.21 -18.66
N PHE A 62 -12.51 11.03 -19.30
CA PHE A 62 -12.11 11.83 -20.44
C PHE A 62 -12.57 11.17 -21.74
N ARG A 63 -12.24 9.89 -21.95
CA ARG A 63 -12.57 9.17 -23.17
C ARG A 63 -14.03 8.72 -23.19
N LYS A 64 -14.53 8.45 -24.39
CA LYS A 64 -15.94 8.14 -24.65
C LYS A 64 -16.42 6.85 -23.96
N GLY A 65 -15.55 5.90 -23.65
CA GLY A 65 -15.97 4.56 -23.21
C GLY A 65 -16.43 3.69 -24.38
N GLY A 66 -17.33 2.74 -24.11
CA GLY A 66 -17.92 1.84 -25.11
C GLY A 66 -17.09 0.60 -25.47
N SER A 67 -15.79 0.56 -25.19
CA SER A 67 -14.95 -0.65 -25.30
C SER A 67 -13.61 -0.49 -24.58
N ILE A 68 -12.88 -1.59 -24.43
CA ILE A 68 -11.51 -1.59 -23.89
C ILE A 68 -10.52 -0.72 -24.67
N ASN A 69 -10.74 -0.42 -25.96
CA ASN A 69 -9.82 0.42 -26.73
C ASN A 69 -10.22 1.90 -26.74
N ALA A 70 -11.49 2.18 -26.44
CA ALA A 70 -12.06 3.52 -26.47
C ALA A 70 -12.24 4.13 -25.06
N GLY A 71 -12.23 3.32 -24.00
CA GLY A 71 -12.33 3.77 -22.60
C GLY A 71 -10.98 4.15 -21.98
N ASP A 72 -11.02 5.01 -20.95
CA ASP A 72 -9.85 5.40 -20.17
C ASP A 72 -9.21 4.20 -19.48
N ALA A 73 -10.03 3.42 -18.77
CA ALA A 73 -9.66 2.19 -18.07
C ALA A 73 -8.97 1.15 -18.96
N GLY A 74 -9.27 1.19 -20.26
CA GLY A 74 -8.63 0.40 -21.28
C GLY A 74 -7.12 0.61 -21.43
N ARG A 75 -6.55 1.70 -20.91
CA ARG A 75 -5.12 2.00 -21.05
C ARG A 75 -4.23 1.30 -20.04
N GLY A 76 -4.79 0.52 -19.12
CA GLY A 76 -4.00 -0.20 -18.11
C GLY A 76 -3.27 0.75 -17.16
N TYR A 77 -2.20 0.27 -16.53
CA TYR A 77 -1.52 0.95 -15.42
C TYR A 77 -1.12 2.40 -15.71
N ASP A 78 -0.38 2.64 -16.80
CA ASP A 78 0.10 3.99 -17.13
C ASP A 78 -1.06 4.96 -17.40
N GLY A 79 -2.14 4.47 -17.98
CA GLY A 79 -3.35 5.26 -18.18
C GLY A 79 -3.99 5.67 -16.87
N GLY A 80 -4.09 4.74 -15.92
CA GLY A 80 -4.68 5.00 -14.60
C GLY A 80 -3.84 5.95 -13.78
N TYR A 81 -2.51 5.80 -13.81
CA TYR A 81 -1.60 6.72 -13.14
C TYR A 81 -1.67 8.13 -13.72
N ALA A 82 -1.69 8.26 -15.06
CA ALA A 82 -1.78 9.55 -15.74
C ALA A 82 -3.11 10.26 -15.43
N ASP A 83 -4.23 9.56 -15.56
CA ASP A 83 -5.56 10.12 -15.27
C ASP A 83 -5.69 10.53 -13.82
N ALA A 84 -5.20 9.71 -12.89
CA ALA A 84 -5.19 10.04 -11.48
C ALA A 84 -4.27 11.22 -11.15
N ALA A 85 -3.19 11.42 -11.91
CA ALA A 85 -2.29 12.55 -11.74
C ALA A 85 -2.93 13.86 -12.19
N GLU A 86 -3.63 13.84 -13.33
CA GLU A 86 -4.40 14.98 -13.83
C GLU A 86 -5.61 15.28 -12.94
N ALA A 87 -6.32 14.25 -12.47
CA ALA A 87 -7.38 14.41 -11.49
C ALA A 87 -6.86 15.07 -10.20
N LEU A 88 -5.70 14.63 -9.69
CA LEU A 88 -5.08 15.25 -8.51
C LEU A 88 -4.70 16.71 -8.76
N ALA A 89 -4.12 17.02 -9.92
CA ALA A 89 -3.80 18.39 -10.30
C ALA A 89 -5.06 19.26 -10.30
N LYS A 90 -6.16 18.74 -10.88
CA LYS A 90 -7.43 19.47 -10.89
C LYS A 90 -8.03 19.64 -9.50
N LEU A 91 -7.97 18.61 -8.66
CA LEU A 91 -8.42 18.70 -7.27
C LEU A 91 -7.59 19.70 -6.46
N ASN A 92 -6.28 19.83 -6.71
CA ASN A 92 -5.44 20.84 -6.08
C ASN A 92 -5.87 22.26 -6.47
N GLU A 93 -6.15 22.53 -7.75
CA GLU A 93 -6.71 23.81 -8.22
C GLU A 93 -8.02 24.15 -7.51
N LEU A 94 -8.87 23.14 -7.30
CA LEU A 94 -10.16 23.26 -6.64
C LEU A 94 -10.07 23.30 -5.11
N ARG A 95 -8.88 23.12 -4.52
CA ARG A 95 -8.65 22.98 -3.06
C ARG A 95 -9.42 21.80 -2.45
N CYS A 96 -9.53 20.72 -3.21
CA CYS A 96 -10.19 19.46 -2.84
C CYS A 96 -9.22 18.27 -2.89
N SER A 97 -7.92 18.51 -2.63
CA SER A 97 -6.84 17.54 -2.79
C SER A 97 -6.98 16.25 -1.97
N ALA A 98 -7.85 16.23 -0.96
CA ALA A 98 -8.14 15.06 -0.13
C ALA A 98 -9.35 14.22 -0.61
N PHE A 99 -10.12 14.71 -1.59
CA PHE A 99 -11.33 14.03 -2.04
C PHE A 99 -11.01 12.76 -2.85
N PRO A 100 -11.88 11.72 -2.76
CA PRO A 100 -11.78 10.58 -3.66
C PRO A 100 -12.22 10.94 -5.08
N VAL A 101 -11.81 10.12 -6.04
CA VAL A 101 -12.20 10.21 -7.45
C VAL A 101 -12.72 8.85 -7.90
N TYR A 102 -13.93 8.83 -8.48
CA TYR A 102 -14.44 7.66 -9.18
C TYR A 102 -13.82 7.60 -10.58
N PHE A 103 -13.27 6.46 -10.98
CA PHE A 103 -12.78 6.27 -12.34
C PHE A 103 -13.76 5.41 -13.14
N ALA A 104 -14.09 5.86 -14.35
CA ALA A 104 -15.16 5.27 -15.15
C ALA A 104 -14.72 4.05 -15.97
N VAL A 105 -15.46 2.95 -15.81
CA VAL A 105 -15.51 1.79 -16.70
C VAL A 105 -16.86 1.83 -17.43
N ASP A 106 -16.95 2.70 -18.43
CA ASP A 106 -18.19 3.05 -19.11
C ASP A 106 -18.45 2.16 -20.36
N TRP A 107 -18.48 0.84 -20.17
CA TRP A 107 -18.91 -0.14 -21.17
C TRP A 107 -19.30 -1.48 -20.52
N ASP A 108 -19.88 -2.40 -21.30
CA ASP A 108 -20.15 -3.79 -20.90
C ASP A 108 -18.84 -4.60 -20.83
N ILE A 109 -18.00 -4.31 -19.84
CA ILE A 109 -16.70 -4.93 -19.66
C ILE A 109 -16.83 -6.42 -19.32
N THR A 110 -15.98 -7.23 -19.93
CA THR A 110 -15.91 -8.66 -19.63
C THR A 110 -14.90 -8.97 -18.52
N LEU A 111 -15.08 -10.09 -17.81
CA LEU A 111 -14.11 -10.52 -16.78
C LEU A 111 -12.67 -10.70 -17.34
N PRO A 112 -12.46 -11.23 -18.57
CA PRO A 112 -11.14 -11.25 -19.18
C PRO A 112 -10.53 -9.85 -19.39
N GLU A 113 -11.31 -8.87 -19.86
CA GLU A 113 -10.84 -7.48 -20.01
C GLU A 113 -10.46 -6.87 -18.67
N TRP A 114 -11.25 -7.16 -17.62
CA TRP A 114 -10.93 -6.79 -16.24
C TRP A 114 -9.57 -7.37 -15.80
N ASN A 115 -9.45 -8.70 -15.82
CA ASN A 115 -8.28 -9.42 -15.32
C ASN A 115 -6.98 -9.09 -16.08
N THR A 116 -7.08 -8.83 -17.37
CA THR A 116 -5.89 -8.60 -18.22
C THR A 116 -5.43 -7.16 -18.25
N ARG A 117 -6.34 -6.19 -18.13
CA ARG A 117 -6.02 -4.79 -18.44
C ARG A 117 -6.63 -3.79 -17.48
N VAL A 118 -7.95 -3.85 -17.24
CA VAL A 118 -8.63 -2.79 -16.50
C VAL A 118 -8.28 -2.80 -15.01
N VAL A 119 -8.06 -3.96 -14.39
CA VAL A 119 -7.57 -4.03 -12.99
C VAL A 119 -6.26 -3.25 -12.83
N ASN A 120 -5.38 -3.27 -13.83
CA ASN A 120 -4.10 -2.55 -13.80
C ASN A 120 -4.28 -1.04 -13.88
N TYR A 121 -5.32 -0.55 -14.57
CA TYR A 121 -5.66 0.86 -14.55
C TYR A 121 -6.02 1.35 -13.14
N PHE A 122 -6.84 0.59 -12.41
CA PHE A 122 -7.14 0.92 -11.02
C PHE A 122 -5.90 0.84 -10.12
N LYS A 123 -5.01 -0.14 -10.31
CA LYS A 123 -3.71 -0.18 -9.61
C LYS A 123 -2.86 1.08 -9.88
N GLY A 124 -2.82 1.58 -11.12
CA GLY A 124 -2.15 2.83 -11.46
C GLY A 124 -2.78 4.06 -10.79
N ALA A 125 -4.11 4.13 -10.75
CA ALA A 125 -4.82 5.18 -10.04
C ALA A 125 -4.56 5.14 -8.52
N VAL A 126 -4.53 3.93 -7.93
CA VAL A 126 -4.20 3.70 -6.52
C VAL A 126 -2.77 4.12 -6.22
N ALA A 127 -1.81 3.81 -7.09
CA ALA A 127 -0.42 4.24 -6.93
C ALA A 127 -0.27 5.76 -6.90
N LYS A 128 -1.19 6.51 -7.51
CA LYS A 128 -1.15 7.97 -7.53
C LYS A 128 -1.94 8.65 -6.42
N LEU A 129 -3.15 8.18 -6.13
CA LEU A 129 -4.07 8.83 -5.17
C LEU A 129 -4.11 8.15 -3.80
N GLY A 130 -3.61 6.92 -3.70
CA GLY A 130 -3.81 6.03 -2.55
C GLY A 130 -5.16 5.32 -2.60
N LEU A 131 -5.20 4.07 -2.09
CA LEU A 131 -6.37 3.19 -2.18
C LEU A 131 -7.66 3.85 -1.67
N ASN A 132 -7.57 4.55 -0.54
CA ASN A 132 -8.72 5.18 0.12
C ASN A 132 -9.38 6.29 -0.71
N ARG A 133 -8.76 6.72 -1.81
CA ARG A 133 -9.23 7.81 -2.68
C ARG A 133 -9.65 7.36 -4.07
N VAL A 134 -9.59 6.06 -4.35
CA VAL A 134 -9.98 5.51 -5.66
C VAL A 134 -11.37 4.86 -5.55
N GLY A 135 -12.33 5.41 -6.28
CA GLY A 135 -13.64 4.79 -6.50
C GLY A 135 -13.77 4.27 -7.93
N ILE A 136 -14.82 3.49 -8.19
CA ILE A 136 -15.12 2.93 -9.52
C ILE A 136 -16.55 3.29 -9.93
N TYR A 137 -16.71 3.78 -11.15
CA TYR A 137 -17.99 3.83 -11.83
C TYR A 137 -18.07 2.69 -12.85
N GLY A 138 -19.18 1.95 -12.87
CA GLY A 138 -19.39 0.84 -13.81
C GLY A 138 -20.60 -0.03 -13.46
N HIS A 139 -20.79 -1.14 -14.18
CA HIS A 139 -21.88 -2.06 -13.86
C HIS A 139 -21.63 -2.84 -12.55
N SER A 140 -22.69 -3.46 -12.01
CA SER A 140 -22.66 -4.19 -10.73
C SER A 140 -21.45 -5.13 -10.56
N ARG A 141 -21.22 -6.01 -11.55
CA ARG A 141 -20.12 -6.99 -11.49
C ARG A 141 -18.72 -6.37 -11.49
N VAL A 142 -18.44 -5.31 -12.27
CA VAL A 142 -17.09 -4.72 -12.27
C VAL A 142 -16.78 -4.03 -10.94
N ILE A 143 -17.79 -3.49 -10.27
CA ILE A 143 -17.65 -2.98 -8.90
C ILE A 143 -17.32 -4.13 -7.94
N HIS A 144 -18.00 -5.28 -8.07
CA HIS A 144 -17.71 -6.45 -7.25
C HIS A 144 -16.29 -6.98 -7.48
N TRP A 145 -15.84 -7.07 -8.74
CA TRP A 145 -14.47 -7.49 -9.05
C TRP A 145 -13.44 -6.51 -8.49
N ALA A 146 -13.69 -5.21 -8.58
CA ALA A 146 -12.82 -4.18 -7.98
C ALA A 146 -12.73 -4.30 -6.45
N MET A 147 -13.83 -4.69 -5.80
CA MET A 147 -13.88 -5.00 -4.38
C MET A 147 -13.09 -6.28 -4.05
N GLU A 148 -13.29 -7.37 -4.80
CA GLU A 148 -12.56 -8.64 -4.64
C GLU A 148 -11.03 -8.45 -4.80
N ASP A 149 -10.63 -7.69 -5.82
CA ASP A 149 -9.22 -7.38 -6.10
C ASP A 149 -8.65 -6.26 -5.21
N LYS A 150 -9.47 -5.64 -4.35
CA LYS A 150 -9.09 -4.58 -3.41
C LYS A 150 -8.40 -3.38 -4.08
N VAL A 151 -8.89 -2.99 -5.26
CA VAL A 151 -8.32 -1.86 -6.04
C VAL A 151 -9.15 -0.58 -5.96
N VAL A 152 -10.13 -0.54 -5.04
CA VAL A 152 -10.97 0.63 -4.74
C VAL A 152 -11.19 0.75 -3.23
N ALA A 153 -11.48 1.96 -2.77
CA ALA A 153 -11.63 2.27 -1.35
C ALA A 153 -12.79 1.51 -0.71
N GLU A 154 -12.55 0.85 0.42
CA GLU A 154 -13.58 0.30 1.29
C GLU A 154 -14.08 1.39 2.26
N VAL A 155 -15.39 1.60 2.33
CA VAL A 155 -16.03 2.63 3.17
C VAL A 155 -16.75 2.07 4.38
N ALA A 156 -17.05 0.77 4.35
CA ALA A 156 -17.56 -0.04 5.45
C ALA A 156 -17.29 -1.52 5.10
N LEU A 157 -17.35 -2.42 6.08
CA LEU A 157 -17.07 -3.84 5.85
C LEU A 157 -17.90 -4.39 4.68
N GLY A 158 -17.22 -4.85 3.62
CA GLY A 158 -17.85 -5.39 2.41
C GLY A 158 -18.52 -4.35 1.51
N ARG A 159 -18.19 -3.06 1.68
CA ARG A 159 -18.76 -1.96 0.90
C ARG A 159 -17.69 -1.00 0.42
N VAL A 160 -17.67 -0.73 -0.87
CA VAL A 160 -16.66 0.10 -1.53
C VAL A 160 -17.22 1.42 -2.07
N LEU A 161 -16.35 2.36 -2.42
CA LEU A 161 -16.66 3.51 -3.28
C LEU A 161 -17.01 3.05 -4.71
N GLY A 162 -18.09 2.29 -4.82
CA GLY A 162 -18.70 1.86 -6.06
C GLY A 162 -19.86 2.78 -6.44
N TRP A 163 -19.86 3.24 -7.69
CA TRP A 163 -20.95 3.96 -8.32
C TRP A 163 -21.49 3.13 -9.47
N GLN A 164 -22.61 2.47 -9.21
CA GLN A 164 -23.22 1.56 -10.16
C GLN A 164 -23.97 2.32 -11.24
N THR A 165 -23.78 1.98 -12.52
CA THR A 165 -24.76 2.32 -13.58
C THR A 165 -25.78 1.20 -13.79
N ARG A 166 -27.04 1.55 -14.06
CA ARG A 166 -28.05 0.56 -14.50
C ARG A 166 -27.67 -0.11 -15.83
N SER A 167 -26.90 0.58 -16.67
CA SER A 167 -26.39 0.03 -17.92
C SER A 167 -25.55 -1.21 -17.64
N TRP A 168 -25.74 -2.27 -18.44
CA TRP A 168 -24.97 -3.53 -18.36
C TRP A 168 -25.08 -4.31 -17.03
N SER A 169 -25.80 -3.78 -16.04
CA SER A 169 -25.99 -4.41 -14.72
C SER A 169 -27.00 -5.56 -14.72
N LYS A 170 -27.68 -5.83 -15.84
CA LYS A 170 -28.64 -6.95 -16.02
C LYS A 170 -29.71 -7.01 -14.92
N GLY A 171 -30.18 -5.85 -14.46
CA GLY A 171 -31.19 -5.73 -13.40
C GLY A 171 -30.67 -5.95 -11.97
N VAL A 172 -29.40 -6.31 -11.78
CA VAL A 172 -28.78 -6.41 -10.46
C VAL A 172 -28.63 -5.01 -9.86
N ILE A 173 -28.96 -4.84 -8.59
CA ILE A 173 -28.72 -3.61 -7.83
C ILE A 173 -27.68 -3.91 -6.75
N ALA A 174 -26.55 -3.24 -6.81
CA ALA A 174 -25.38 -3.42 -5.94
C ALA A 174 -25.55 -2.78 -4.55
N ARG A 175 -26.76 -2.79 -3.99
CA ARG A 175 -27.09 -2.08 -2.74
C ARG A 175 -26.24 -2.52 -1.54
N ASP A 176 -25.78 -3.75 -1.54
CA ASP A 176 -25.03 -4.33 -0.43
C ASP A 176 -23.56 -3.91 -0.41
N TYR A 177 -22.97 -3.58 -1.56
CA TYR A 177 -21.52 -3.32 -1.69
C TYR A 177 -21.13 -2.02 -2.38
N ALA A 178 -22.05 -1.31 -3.04
CA ALA A 178 -21.80 0.01 -3.65
C ALA A 178 -22.26 1.17 -2.76
N THR A 179 -21.91 2.39 -3.15
CA THR A 179 -22.27 3.64 -2.46
C THR A 179 -23.29 4.50 -3.22
N LEU A 180 -23.30 4.39 -4.56
CA LEU A 180 -24.19 5.13 -5.45
C LEU A 180 -24.76 4.21 -6.53
N HIS A 181 -25.93 4.57 -7.05
CA HIS A 181 -26.56 3.91 -8.19
C HIS A 181 -27.23 4.91 -9.12
N GLN A 182 -26.72 5.02 -10.34
CA GLN A 182 -27.29 5.76 -11.45
C GLN A 182 -28.43 4.95 -12.08
N HIS A 183 -29.67 5.35 -11.81
CA HIS A 183 -30.86 4.60 -12.20
C HIS A 183 -31.64 5.24 -13.35
N THR A 184 -31.38 6.51 -13.68
CA THR A 184 -32.05 7.24 -14.77
C THR A 184 -31.00 8.04 -15.52
N HIS A 185 -31.03 7.98 -16.86
CA HIS A 185 -30.06 8.66 -17.72
C HIS A 185 -30.74 9.69 -18.62
N ASP A 186 -30.03 10.79 -18.88
CA ASP A 186 -30.29 11.79 -19.91
C ASP A 186 -31.73 12.32 -19.88
N VAL A 187 -32.12 12.88 -18.73
CA VAL A 187 -33.43 13.50 -18.53
C VAL A 187 -33.31 15.00 -18.28
N PRO A 188 -34.32 15.80 -18.68
CA PRO A 188 -34.32 17.24 -18.39
C PRO A 188 -34.23 17.50 -16.89
N GLY A 189 -33.21 18.24 -16.49
CA GLY A 189 -32.94 18.62 -15.12
C GLY A 189 -33.07 20.12 -14.86
N PRO A 190 -32.58 20.58 -13.69
CA PRO A 190 -32.64 21.98 -13.29
C PRO A 190 -32.03 22.92 -14.33
N GLY A 191 -32.73 23.99 -14.67
CA GLY A 191 -32.29 24.94 -15.70
C GLY A 191 -32.30 24.40 -17.13
N GLY A 192 -32.95 23.25 -17.39
CA GLY A 192 -33.01 22.63 -18.72
C GLY A 192 -31.75 21.87 -19.12
N VAL A 193 -30.79 21.70 -18.20
CA VAL A 193 -29.59 20.90 -18.41
C VAL A 193 -29.96 19.42 -18.39
N GLN A 194 -29.43 18.63 -19.31
CA GLN A 194 -29.58 17.17 -19.27
C GLN A 194 -28.75 16.58 -18.14
N VAL A 195 -29.39 15.76 -17.31
CA VAL A 195 -28.79 15.16 -16.11
C VAL A 195 -29.08 13.67 -16.03
N ASP A 196 -28.20 12.97 -15.35
CA ASP A 196 -28.41 11.61 -14.87
C ASP A 196 -28.80 11.67 -13.38
N ILE A 197 -29.67 10.75 -12.94
CA ILE A 197 -30.17 10.69 -11.56
C ILE A 197 -29.61 9.48 -10.83
N ASN A 198 -29.07 9.75 -9.65
CA ASN A 198 -28.39 8.81 -8.79
C ASN A 198 -29.05 8.70 -7.42
N GLU A 199 -29.17 7.47 -6.93
CA GLU A 199 -29.57 7.15 -5.56
C GLU A 199 -28.33 6.88 -4.70
N VAL A 200 -28.35 7.34 -3.45
CA VAL A 200 -27.31 7.03 -2.46
C VAL A 200 -27.66 5.74 -1.71
N PHE A 201 -26.73 4.79 -1.71
CA PHE A 201 -26.81 3.57 -0.90
C PHE A 201 -26.05 3.67 0.42
N HIS A 202 -25.09 4.60 0.53
CA HIS A 202 -24.31 4.79 1.75
C HIS A 202 -23.84 6.24 1.90
N ASP A 203 -23.87 6.76 3.13
CA ASP A 203 -23.57 8.17 3.43
C ASP A 203 -22.13 8.60 3.11
N HIS A 204 -21.21 7.64 2.95
CA HIS A 204 -19.81 7.87 2.60
C HIS A 204 -19.58 7.66 1.09
N TRP A 205 -20.37 8.28 0.23
CA TRP A 205 -20.26 8.18 -1.25
C TRP A 205 -19.15 9.06 -1.87
N GLY A 206 -18.20 9.54 -1.06
CA GLY A 206 -17.06 10.31 -1.56
C GLY A 206 -17.27 11.83 -1.68
N TRP A 207 -18.32 12.37 -1.06
CA TRP A 207 -18.63 13.81 -1.05
C TRP A 207 -17.79 14.67 -0.10
N ARG A 208 -16.81 14.06 0.57
CA ARG A 208 -15.91 14.73 1.51
C ARG A 208 -14.50 14.20 1.33
N GLY A 209 -13.53 15.05 1.64
CA GLY A 209 -12.13 14.66 1.73
C GLY A 209 -11.98 13.44 2.64
N VAL A 210 -11.17 12.47 2.21
CA VAL A 210 -10.73 11.39 3.09
C VAL A 210 -9.85 12.04 4.15
N PRO A 211 -10.24 12.00 5.43
CA PRO A 211 -9.42 12.58 6.49
C PRO A 211 -8.02 11.98 6.41
N ASP A 212 -7.00 12.81 6.57
CA ASP A 212 -5.65 12.31 6.71
C ASP A 212 -5.63 11.37 7.93
N GLN A 213 -5.46 10.07 7.69
CA GLN A 213 -5.44 9.04 8.73
C GLN A 213 -4.27 9.25 9.71
N ARG A 214 -3.36 10.19 9.44
CA ARG A 214 -2.29 10.64 10.35
C ARG A 214 -2.78 11.49 11.54
N THR A 215 -4.04 11.95 11.56
CA THR A 215 -4.53 12.88 12.61
C THR A 215 -5.54 12.30 13.60
N ARG A 216 -5.68 10.99 13.76
CA ARG A 216 -6.45 10.40 14.88
C ARG A 216 -5.53 10.04 16.05
N PRO A 217 -5.73 10.61 17.26
CA PRO A 217 -5.12 10.10 18.47
C PRO A 217 -5.86 8.85 18.96
N GLY A 218 -5.12 7.75 19.15
CA GLY A 218 -5.56 6.63 19.97
C GLY A 218 -6.15 5.42 19.24
N THR A 219 -5.30 4.69 18.51
CA THR A 219 -5.21 3.22 18.51
C THR A 219 -3.93 2.86 17.77
N THR A 220 -3.02 2.13 18.41
CA THR A 220 -1.68 1.79 17.92
C THR A 220 -1.72 1.28 16.48
N PRO A 221 -1.15 2.01 15.51
CA PRO A 221 -1.16 1.59 14.12
C PRO A 221 -0.21 0.40 13.92
N VAL A 222 -0.69 -0.65 13.27
CA VAL A 222 0.18 -1.47 12.42
C VAL A 222 0.64 -0.54 11.30
N GLN A 223 1.92 -0.18 11.31
CA GLN A 223 2.52 0.68 10.31
C GLN A 223 2.36 0.05 8.92
N ILE A 224 1.72 0.77 8.01
CA ILE A 224 1.87 0.53 6.57
C ILE A 224 3.14 1.27 6.16
N THR A 225 4.29 0.59 6.19
CA THR A 225 5.51 1.04 5.51
C THR A 225 5.58 0.34 4.15
N GLY A 226 5.78 1.10 3.07
CA GLY A 226 6.31 0.51 1.84
C GLY A 226 7.62 -0.16 2.22
N VAL A 227 7.84 -1.42 1.86
CA VAL A 227 8.85 -2.23 2.57
C VAL A 227 10.22 -1.92 2.00
N GLU A 228 10.83 -0.84 2.47
CA GLU A 228 12.22 -0.40 2.25
C GLU A 228 13.24 -1.45 2.71
N PHE A 229 14.54 -1.19 2.54
CA PHE A 229 15.59 -2.03 3.14
C PHE A 229 15.22 -2.41 4.58
N PRO A 230 15.03 -3.72 4.87
CA PRO A 230 14.51 -4.17 6.16
C PRO A 230 15.52 -3.84 7.25
N CYS A 231 15.05 -3.13 8.26
CA CYS A 231 15.86 -2.80 9.43
C CYS A 231 15.32 -3.54 10.67
N ASP A 232 16.23 -3.86 11.59
CA ASP A 232 15.90 -4.55 12.84
C ASP A 232 14.97 -3.70 13.73
N ILE A 233 15.13 -2.37 13.66
CA ILE A 233 14.44 -1.40 14.50
C ILE A 233 13.98 -0.20 13.66
N THR A 234 12.87 0.44 14.03
CA THR A 234 12.45 1.74 13.50
C THR A 234 12.47 2.78 14.62
N ILE A 235 13.15 3.91 14.40
CA ILE A 235 13.17 5.06 15.33
C ILE A 235 13.06 6.33 14.50
N ASP A 236 11.86 6.91 14.44
CA ASP A 236 11.61 8.11 13.62
C ASP A 236 12.43 9.32 14.09
N THR A 237 13.07 9.99 13.14
CA THR A 237 13.87 11.20 13.34
C THR A 237 13.37 12.33 12.43
N PRO A 238 13.75 13.60 12.66
CA PRO A 238 13.28 14.73 11.85
C PRO A 238 13.71 14.67 10.38
N ASP A 239 12.91 15.24 9.48
CA ASP A 239 13.16 15.32 8.03
C ASP A 239 12.66 16.65 7.42
N SER A 240 13.00 16.89 6.16
CA SER A 240 12.60 18.05 5.36
C SER A 240 11.43 17.77 4.41
N GLY A 241 10.62 16.75 4.70
CA GLY A 241 9.47 16.34 3.90
C GLY A 241 9.80 15.34 2.80
N TRP A 242 8.88 15.22 1.85
CA TRP A 242 8.88 14.16 0.85
C TRP A 242 9.90 14.38 -0.29
N ARG A 243 10.46 13.29 -0.81
CA ARG A 243 11.18 13.19 -2.10
C ARG A 243 10.75 11.93 -2.84
N ASP A 244 10.92 11.92 -4.16
CA ASP A 244 10.77 10.72 -4.97
C ASP A 244 12.09 9.93 -4.95
N PRO A 245 12.15 8.75 -4.28
CA PRO A 245 13.40 7.99 -4.18
C PRO A 245 13.90 7.49 -5.54
N HIS A 246 13.04 7.29 -6.54
CA HIS A 246 13.46 6.90 -7.89
C HIS A 246 14.17 8.02 -8.65
N LYS A 247 13.90 9.28 -8.29
CA LYS A 247 14.53 10.47 -8.90
C LYS A 247 15.83 10.88 -8.25
N THR A 248 16.16 10.32 -7.09
CA THR A 248 17.43 10.60 -6.44
C THR A 248 18.59 10.22 -7.36
N GLN A 249 19.64 11.03 -7.32
CA GLN A 249 20.87 10.79 -8.05
C GLN A 249 21.68 9.68 -7.37
N ALA A 250 21.92 9.79 -6.06
CA ALA A 250 22.91 8.97 -5.38
C ALA A 250 22.41 8.30 -4.09
N SER A 251 23.10 7.25 -3.69
CA SER A 251 23.03 6.66 -2.35
C SER A 251 24.33 7.04 -1.63
N VAL A 252 24.22 7.79 -0.52
CA VAL A 252 25.37 8.40 0.16
C VAL A 252 25.68 7.67 1.46
N ILE A 253 26.94 7.27 1.63
CA ILE A 253 27.45 6.62 2.84
C ILE A 253 28.05 7.66 3.78
N HIS A 254 27.74 7.54 5.06
CA HIS A 254 28.17 8.42 6.15
C HIS A 254 28.80 7.61 7.30
N THR A 255 29.45 8.32 8.22
CA THR A 255 29.75 7.84 9.58
C THR A 255 29.12 8.74 10.62
N THR A 256 28.78 8.19 11.79
CA THR A 256 28.19 8.96 12.90
C THR A 256 29.24 9.64 13.80
N GLU A 257 30.53 9.35 13.56
CA GLU A 257 31.68 9.77 14.38
C GLU A 257 31.67 9.28 15.84
N ASN A 258 30.91 8.21 16.11
CA ASN A 258 30.87 7.56 17.41
C ASN A 258 31.87 6.38 17.51
N SER A 259 32.08 5.90 18.75
CA SER A 259 32.81 4.65 18.97
C SER A 259 32.00 3.45 18.50
N ASP A 260 32.68 2.40 18.02
CA ASP A 260 32.10 1.12 17.60
C ASP A 260 31.21 0.46 18.66
N THR A 261 31.40 0.78 19.94
CA THR A 261 30.57 0.26 21.04
C THR A 261 29.28 1.04 21.26
N THR A 262 29.04 2.11 20.51
CA THR A 262 27.84 2.95 20.64
C THR A 262 26.66 2.24 19.98
N PRO A 263 25.58 1.87 20.70
CA PRO A 263 24.41 1.31 20.08
C PRO A 263 23.82 2.29 19.05
N PRO A 264 23.46 1.85 17.83
CA PRO A 264 22.84 2.73 16.83
C PRO A 264 21.55 3.37 17.35
N GLU A 265 20.84 2.71 18.29
CA GLU A 265 19.63 3.22 18.93
C GLU A 265 19.90 4.51 19.71
N ASN A 266 21.08 4.63 20.32
CA ASN A 266 21.47 5.82 21.06
C ASN A 266 21.69 7.00 20.10
N VAL A 267 22.29 6.75 18.93
CA VAL A 267 22.46 7.76 17.89
C VAL A 267 21.10 8.22 17.37
N ALA A 268 20.22 7.29 17.01
CA ALA A 268 18.88 7.63 16.50
C ALA A 268 18.05 8.39 17.54
N ASN A 269 18.07 7.97 18.80
CA ASN A 269 17.36 8.66 19.88
C ASN A 269 17.91 10.08 20.14
N TRP A 270 19.22 10.28 20.01
CA TRP A 270 19.80 11.62 20.05
C TRP A 270 19.32 12.47 18.86
N GLN A 271 19.24 11.89 17.65
CA GLN A 271 18.76 12.57 16.44
C GLN A 271 17.27 12.95 16.49
N LYS A 272 16.47 12.38 17.41
CA LYS A 272 15.06 12.80 17.60
C LYS A 272 14.92 14.27 17.99
N ASN A 273 15.94 14.89 18.59
CA ASN A 273 15.91 16.30 18.93
C ASN A 273 16.24 17.15 17.69
N PRO A 274 15.29 17.96 17.17
CA PRO A 274 15.52 18.76 15.96
C PRO A 274 16.66 19.78 16.09
N ALA A 275 17.00 20.20 17.32
CA ALA A 275 18.11 21.11 17.57
C ALA A 275 19.48 20.52 17.16
N ASN A 276 19.57 19.19 17.04
CA ASN A 276 20.78 18.50 16.61
C ASN A 276 20.98 18.53 15.09
N GLN A 277 19.98 18.96 14.32
CA GLN A 277 20.06 19.17 12.86
C GLN A 277 20.68 17.99 12.09
N SER A 278 20.38 16.76 12.52
CA SER A 278 20.99 15.55 11.98
C SER A 278 19.98 14.40 11.97
N SER A 279 19.87 13.72 10.84
CA SER A 279 19.18 12.44 10.71
C SER A 279 19.66 11.69 9.46
N TYR A 280 19.29 10.41 9.32
CA TYR A 280 19.61 9.55 8.17
C TYR A 280 18.40 8.73 7.74
N ASN A 281 18.47 8.03 6.61
CA ASN A 281 17.44 7.05 6.26
C ASN A 281 17.67 5.74 7.02
N VAL A 282 18.92 5.24 6.99
CA VAL A 282 19.33 4.02 7.68
C VAL A 282 20.57 4.28 8.55
N LEU A 283 20.57 3.74 9.77
CA LEU A 283 21.77 3.60 10.60
C LEU A 283 22.19 2.14 10.67
N VAL A 284 23.49 1.88 10.67
CA VAL A 284 24.05 0.53 10.84
C VAL A 284 25.05 0.54 11.99
N GLY A 285 24.77 -0.21 13.06
CA GLY A 285 25.67 -0.41 14.18
C GLY A 285 26.95 -1.14 13.77
N ALA A 286 28.01 -0.98 14.56
CA ALA A 286 29.22 -1.79 14.38
C ALA A 286 29.01 -3.21 14.93
N ASP A 287 29.90 -4.15 14.61
CA ASP A 287 29.78 -5.55 15.01
C ASP A 287 29.73 -5.73 16.54
N ALA A 288 30.43 -4.86 17.27
CA ALA A 288 30.41 -4.84 18.74
C ALA A 288 29.02 -4.59 19.34
N THR A 289 28.09 -4.05 18.55
CA THR A 289 26.67 -3.81 18.93
C THR A 289 25.71 -4.77 18.23
N GLY A 290 26.25 -5.82 17.58
CA GLY A 290 25.49 -6.80 16.82
C GLY A 290 25.18 -6.40 15.38
N ALA A 291 25.77 -5.32 14.86
CA ALA A 291 25.51 -4.78 13.52
C ALA A 291 24.02 -4.51 13.24
N LYS A 292 23.29 -4.07 14.28
CA LYS A 292 21.87 -3.75 14.20
C LYS A 292 21.61 -2.61 13.22
N THR A 293 20.52 -2.72 12.49
CA THR A 293 20.06 -1.74 11.51
C THR A 293 18.85 -0.96 12.04
N ILE A 294 18.84 0.35 11.82
CA ILE A 294 17.72 1.22 12.23
C ILE A 294 17.20 1.99 11.04
N ARG A 295 15.90 1.86 10.80
CA ARG A 295 15.14 2.76 9.94
C ARG A 295 14.89 4.05 10.72
N ALA A 296 15.60 5.11 10.36
CA ALA A 296 15.50 6.42 11.00
C ALA A 296 14.60 7.39 10.23
N ASN A 297 14.58 7.26 8.90
CA ASN A 297 13.63 7.90 8.01
C ASN A 297 13.30 6.98 6.84
N PRO A 298 12.04 6.95 6.38
CA PRO A 298 11.71 6.33 5.10
C PRO A 298 12.54 6.90 3.94
N ASP A 299 12.84 6.10 2.93
CA ASP A 299 13.61 6.44 1.73
C ASP A 299 12.96 7.57 0.91
N ASP A 300 11.63 7.73 1.02
CA ASP A 300 10.87 8.83 0.42
C ASP A 300 10.87 10.12 1.26
N ARG A 301 11.65 10.16 2.35
CA ARG A 301 11.81 11.33 3.22
C ARG A 301 13.22 11.90 3.15
N ARG A 302 13.27 13.23 3.03
CA ARG A 302 14.50 14.04 2.99
C ARG A 302 15.11 14.18 4.38
N SER A 303 15.84 13.17 4.82
CA SER A 303 16.61 13.21 6.07
C SER A 303 17.61 14.38 6.09
N TRP A 304 18.00 14.82 7.27
CA TRP A 304 18.95 15.93 7.50
C TRP A 304 20.38 15.40 7.51
N SER A 305 20.80 14.81 6.39
CA SER A 305 22.08 14.09 6.30
C SER A 305 23.19 14.92 5.68
N ALA A 306 22.95 15.52 4.52
CA ALA A 306 23.97 16.20 3.70
C ALA A 306 23.68 17.69 3.42
N GLY A 307 22.52 18.19 3.88
CA GLY A 307 21.99 19.49 3.50
C GLY A 307 21.53 19.52 2.04
N GLU A 308 20.92 20.62 1.58
CA GLU A 308 20.48 20.73 0.19
C GLU A 308 21.65 21.04 -0.76
N PRO A 309 21.70 20.44 -1.97
CA PRO A 309 20.66 19.58 -2.58
C PRO A 309 20.71 18.11 -2.14
N GLY A 310 21.69 17.70 -1.32
CA GLY A 310 21.90 16.31 -0.89
C GLY A 310 20.70 15.64 -0.23
N ASN A 311 20.00 16.33 0.65
CA ASN A 311 18.82 15.76 1.31
C ASN A 311 17.69 15.41 0.32
N THR A 312 17.54 16.21 -0.75
CA THR A 312 16.56 15.99 -1.82
C THR A 312 17.02 14.93 -2.82
N ASP A 313 18.28 15.01 -3.24
CA ASP A 313 18.81 14.25 -4.38
C ASP A 313 19.49 12.93 -4.00
N ALA A 314 19.52 12.56 -2.72
CA ALA A 314 20.16 11.32 -2.27
C ALA A 314 19.40 10.57 -1.16
N ILE A 315 19.73 9.28 -1.01
CA ILE A 315 19.28 8.42 0.10
C ILE A 315 20.50 8.08 0.96
N HIS A 316 20.37 8.15 2.28
CA HIS A 316 21.52 8.18 3.19
C HIS A 316 21.57 7.01 4.15
N LEU A 317 22.69 6.29 4.14
CA LEU A 317 23.05 5.29 5.16
C LEU A 317 24.22 5.82 5.98
N SER A 318 24.14 5.74 7.32
CA SER A 318 25.25 6.09 8.21
C SER A 318 25.71 4.92 9.06
N ASN A 319 27.01 4.70 9.07
CA ASN A 319 27.66 3.68 9.87
C ASN A 319 28.05 4.23 11.23
N VAL A 320 27.65 3.55 12.30
CA VAL A 320 28.23 3.83 13.62
C VAL A 320 29.71 3.48 13.56
N GLY A 321 30.54 4.52 13.72
CA GLY A 321 31.97 4.45 13.52
C GLY A 321 32.55 5.82 13.20
N ARG A 322 33.84 5.85 12.88
CA ARG A 322 34.57 7.09 12.55
C ARG A 322 35.13 7.03 11.15
N ALA A 323 35.14 8.16 10.46
CA ALA A 323 35.77 8.31 9.15
C ALA A 323 37.28 8.01 9.18
N ALA A 324 37.91 8.16 10.35
CA ALA A 324 39.32 7.86 10.56
C ALA A 324 39.66 6.35 10.60
N ARG A 325 38.68 5.44 10.46
CA ARG A 325 38.94 4.00 10.40
C ARG A 325 39.87 3.69 9.24
N SER A 326 40.92 2.91 9.50
CA SER A 326 41.70 2.28 8.43
C SER A 326 40.82 1.25 7.69
N ARG A 327 41.23 0.87 6.49
CA ARG A 327 40.51 -0.14 5.69
C ARG A 327 40.42 -1.48 6.45
N GLN A 328 41.48 -1.86 7.15
CA GLN A 328 41.45 -3.03 8.04
C GLN A 328 40.49 -2.84 9.23
N GLY A 329 40.40 -1.63 9.80
CA GLY A 329 39.43 -1.32 10.84
C GLY A 329 37.98 -1.49 10.38
N TRP A 330 37.68 -1.17 9.12
CA TRP A 330 36.39 -1.50 8.50
C TRP A 330 36.19 -3.02 8.36
N PHE A 331 37.19 -3.75 7.87
CA PHE A 331 37.11 -5.21 7.74
C PHE A 331 37.07 -5.97 9.07
N ASN A 332 37.43 -5.33 10.18
CA ASN A 332 37.22 -5.87 11.53
C ASN A 332 35.74 -5.79 11.97
N ASN A 333 34.87 -5.14 11.19
CA ASN A 333 33.42 -5.08 11.37
C ASN A 333 32.68 -5.71 10.16
N PRO A 334 32.90 -7.01 9.88
CA PRO A 334 32.38 -7.65 8.67
C PRO A 334 30.85 -7.68 8.61
N LYS A 335 30.13 -7.79 9.74
CA LYS A 335 28.66 -7.80 9.72
C LYS A 335 28.10 -6.43 9.36
N GLN A 336 28.71 -5.35 9.86
CA GLN A 336 28.37 -4.00 9.45
C GLN A 336 28.57 -3.80 7.95
N LEU A 337 29.70 -4.25 7.38
CA LEU A 337 29.96 -4.18 5.94
C LEU A 337 28.96 -5.03 5.13
N GLU A 338 28.57 -6.21 5.61
CA GLU A 338 27.54 -7.03 4.95
C GLU A 338 26.18 -6.30 4.91
N GLN A 339 25.79 -5.58 5.97
CA GLN A 339 24.57 -4.76 5.95
C GLN A 339 24.65 -3.61 4.94
N ASN A 340 25.83 -2.98 4.80
CA ASN A 340 26.06 -1.98 3.75
C ASN A 340 25.87 -2.57 2.35
N ALA A 341 26.37 -3.79 2.11
CA ALA A 341 26.23 -4.48 0.83
C ALA A 341 24.77 -4.87 0.54
N ARG A 342 24.05 -5.39 1.54
CA ARG A 342 22.61 -5.70 1.44
C ARG A 342 21.78 -4.44 1.15
N TRP A 343 22.10 -3.33 1.80
CA TRP A 343 21.45 -2.04 1.51
C TRP A 343 21.78 -1.57 0.09
N ALA A 344 23.03 -1.65 -0.35
CA ALA A 344 23.39 -1.27 -1.72
C ALA A 344 22.67 -2.13 -2.78
N ALA A 345 22.56 -3.44 -2.56
CA ALA A 345 21.77 -4.33 -3.41
C ALA A 345 20.29 -3.93 -3.45
N ASP A 346 19.70 -3.59 -2.30
CA ASP A 346 18.32 -3.08 -2.21
C ASP A 346 18.13 -1.81 -3.04
N GLN A 347 19.00 -0.81 -2.88
CA GLN A 347 18.91 0.45 -3.61
C GLN A 347 19.08 0.24 -5.12
N HIS A 348 19.91 -0.72 -5.54
CA HIS A 348 20.06 -1.13 -6.93
C HIS A 348 18.76 -1.72 -7.48
N LEU A 349 18.24 -2.76 -6.84
CA LEU A 349 17.07 -3.50 -7.30
C LEU A 349 15.80 -2.64 -7.29
N ARG A 350 15.66 -1.79 -6.28
CA ARG A 350 14.44 -1.01 -6.03
C ARG A 350 14.38 0.28 -6.83
N TYR A 351 15.48 1.04 -6.88
CA TYR A 351 15.51 2.37 -7.50
C TYR A 351 16.32 2.42 -8.80
N GLY A 352 16.85 1.28 -9.25
CA GLY A 352 17.73 1.20 -10.40
C GLY A 352 19.04 1.96 -10.19
N ARG A 353 19.55 2.01 -8.95
CA ARG A 353 20.81 2.68 -8.62
C ARG A 353 21.99 1.89 -9.18
N PRO A 354 22.81 2.42 -10.10
CA PRO A 354 23.98 1.70 -10.58
C PRO A 354 24.96 1.38 -9.43
N LEU A 355 25.45 0.14 -9.37
CA LEU A 355 26.47 -0.28 -8.38
C LEU A 355 27.86 0.23 -8.78
N VAL A 356 28.01 1.55 -8.83
CA VAL A 356 29.26 2.24 -9.14
C VAL A 356 29.54 3.28 -8.07
N TRP A 357 30.81 3.42 -7.70
CA TRP A 357 31.24 4.49 -6.81
C TRP A 357 31.47 5.77 -7.61
N LEU A 358 30.92 6.88 -7.12
CA LEU A 358 31.02 8.18 -7.75
C LEU A 358 32.09 9.02 -7.05
N GLU A 359 33.04 9.49 -7.85
CA GLU A 359 34.00 10.51 -7.44
C GLU A 359 33.36 11.91 -7.51
N PRO A 360 33.97 12.96 -6.91
CA PRO A 360 33.37 14.30 -6.90
C PRO A 360 32.96 14.82 -8.28
N HIS A 361 33.77 14.54 -9.31
CA HIS A 361 33.49 14.94 -10.68
C HIS A 361 32.29 14.19 -11.30
N ASP A 362 32.06 12.92 -10.92
CA ASP A 362 30.89 12.16 -11.34
C ASP A 362 29.61 12.70 -10.68
N VAL A 363 29.71 13.06 -9.40
CA VAL A 363 28.61 13.66 -8.63
C VAL A 363 28.22 15.02 -9.22
N ALA A 364 29.21 15.87 -9.51
CA ALA A 364 29.02 17.15 -10.18
C ALA A 364 28.35 17.00 -11.56
N ALA A 365 28.72 15.95 -12.31
CA ALA A 365 28.15 15.63 -13.61
C ALA A 365 26.73 15.02 -13.54
N GLY A 366 26.17 14.81 -12.35
CA GLY A 366 24.82 14.24 -12.20
C GLY A 366 24.73 12.74 -12.46
N ARG A 367 25.86 12.01 -12.47
CA ARG A 367 25.85 10.55 -12.65
C ARG A 367 25.17 9.87 -11.46
N ARG A 368 24.51 8.75 -11.71
CA ARG A 368 23.77 7.98 -10.69
C ARG A 368 24.63 6.85 -10.15
N GLY A 369 24.64 6.63 -8.83
CA GLY A 369 25.46 5.62 -8.18
C GLY A 369 25.62 5.83 -6.67
N PHE A 370 26.62 5.20 -6.07
CA PHE A 370 26.94 5.29 -4.65
C PHE A 370 28.10 6.27 -4.42
N THR A 371 28.11 6.98 -3.31
CA THR A 371 29.20 7.93 -3.03
C THR A 371 29.38 8.14 -1.53
N SER A 372 30.48 8.78 -1.14
CA SER A 372 30.70 9.25 0.24
C SER A 372 30.05 10.61 0.45
N HIS A 373 29.81 10.97 1.72
CA HIS A 373 29.43 12.33 2.05
C HIS A 373 30.51 13.34 1.65
N GLY A 374 31.79 12.98 1.80
CA GLY A 374 32.91 13.79 1.31
C GLY A 374 32.86 14.04 -0.20
N ASN A 375 32.68 12.99 -1.01
CA ASN A 375 32.59 13.13 -2.47
C ASN A 375 31.35 13.90 -2.89
N TRP A 376 30.23 13.71 -2.19
CA TRP A 376 29.03 14.52 -2.39
C TRP A 376 29.29 16.00 -2.16
N PHE A 377 29.86 16.36 -1.00
CA PHE A 377 30.18 17.73 -0.66
C PHE A 377 31.11 18.38 -1.69
N HIS A 378 32.14 17.66 -2.14
CA HIS A 378 33.08 18.17 -3.14
C HIS A 378 32.51 18.26 -4.56
N GLY A 379 31.50 17.46 -4.89
CA GLY A 379 30.85 17.49 -6.21
C GLY A 379 29.65 18.43 -6.32
N ARG A 380 28.82 18.53 -5.27
CA ARG A 380 27.54 19.28 -5.27
C ARG A 380 27.38 20.29 -4.14
N GLY A 381 28.35 20.38 -3.23
CA GLY A 381 28.29 21.27 -2.08
C GLY A 381 27.42 20.74 -0.94
N GLY A 382 27.34 21.55 0.11
CA GLY A 382 26.60 21.28 1.33
C GLY A 382 26.84 22.40 2.35
N PRO A 383 26.19 22.36 3.52
CA PRO A 383 26.20 23.46 4.47
C PRO A 383 27.56 23.64 5.16
N ALA A 384 28.40 22.61 5.20
CA ALA A 384 29.75 22.67 5.75
C ALA A 384 30.61 21.53 5.20
N TYR A 385 31.94 21.66 5.32
CA TYR A 385 32.92 20.67 4.87
C TYR A 385 32.68 19.29 5.50
N ARG A 386 32.79 18.24 4.68
CA ARG A 386 32.59 16.84 5.07
C ARG A 386 33.63 15.95 4.40
N SER A 387 34.00 14.88 5.09
CA SER A 387 34.98 13.90 4.60
C SER A 387 34.60 12.46 4.97
N ASP A 388 33.49 12.24 5.67
CA ASP A 388 33.01 10.92 6.02
C ASP A 388 32.52 10.15 4.76
N PRO A 389 32.64 8.81 4.75
CA PRO A 389 33.17 7.90 5.78
C PRO A 389 34.70 7.72 5.73
N GLY A 390 35.42 8.63 5.08
CA GLY A 390 36.88 8.61 4.90
C GLY A 390 37.35 7.75 3.72
N ASP A 391 38.54 8.06 3.20
CA ASP A 391 39.13 7.44 1.99
C ASP A 391 39.39 5.93 2.12
N HIS A 392 39.36 5.41 3.34
CA HIS A 392 39.63 4.01 3.64
C HIS A 392 38.36 3.14 3.74
N TYR A 393 37.17 3.72 3.57
CA TYR A 393 35.93 2.94 3.49
C TYR A 393 35.98 1.97 2.30
N PRO A 394 35.72 0.67 2.49
CA PRO A 394 35.88 -0.34 1.44
C PRO A 394 34.68 -0.37 0.47
N HIS A 395 34.41 0.75 -0.20
CA HIS A 395 33.29 0.90 -1.12
C HIS A 395 33.31 -0.12 -2.26
N ASP A 396 34.48 -0.44 -2.78
CA ASP A 396 34.70 -1.45 -3.82
C ASP A 396 34.24 -2.84 -3.37
N TRP A 397 34.60 -3.24 -2.15
CA TRP A 397 34.14 -4.51 -1.58
C TRP A 397 32.63 -4.52 -1.39
N VAL A 398 32.07 -3.44 -0.85
CA VAL A 398 30.61 -3.32 -0.60
C VAL A 398 29.81 -3.44 -1.89
N LEU A 399 30.22 -2.76 -2.96
CA LEU A 399 29.51 -2.80 -4.24
C LEU A 399 29.69 -4.14 -4.97
N ASN A 400 30.88 -4.75 -4.90
CA ASN A 400 31.08 -6.09 -5.44
C ASN A 400 30.24 -7.13 -4.67
N ARG A 401 30.21 -7.04 -3.34
CA ARG A 401 29.40 -7.93 -2.50
C ARG A 401 27.91 -7.74 -2.76
N ALA A 402 27.45 -6.50 -2.99
CA ALA A 402 26.07 -6.23 -3.39
C ALA A 402 25.73 -6.92 -4.72
N GLN A 403 26.64 -6.91 -5.69
CA GLN A 403 26.47 -7.59 -6.97
C GLN A 403 26.44 -9.13 -6.81
N GLU A 404 27.28 -9.68 -5.93
CA GLU A 404 27.24 -11.11 -5.57
C GLU A 404 25.89 -11.49 -4.95
N LEU A 405 25.39 -10.72 -3.97
CA LEU A 405 24.09 -10.95 -3.34
C LEU A 405 22.93 -10.97 -4.36
N ILE A 406 22.99 -10.08 -5.36
CA ILE A 406 22.03 -10.08 -6.47
C ILE A 406 22.13 -11.36 -7.31
N ASN A 407 23.36 -11.82 -7.59
CA ASN A 407 23.62 -12.98 -8.45
C ASN A 407 23.36 -14.32 -7.75
N GLU A 408 23.62 -14.42 -6.44
CA GLU A 408 23.45 -15.62 -5.62
C GLU A 408 21.97 -16.00 -5.46
N GLY A 409 21.05 -15.15 -5.90
CA GLY A 409 19.62 -15.37 -5.70
C GLY A 409 19.25 -15.46 -4.22
N GLU A 410 20.11 -14.94 -3.33
CA GLU A 410 19.76 -14.75 -1.93
C GLU A 410 18.48 -13.92 -1.96
N THR A 411 17.39 -14.56 -1.55
CA THR A 411 16.03 -14.08 -1.70
C THR A 411 15.79 -12.94 -0.71
N MET A 412 16.44 -11.80 -0.98
CA MET A 412 15.97 -10.48 -0.57
C MET A 412 14.70 -10.11 -1.35
N SER A 413 14.36 -10.88 -2.39
CA SER A 413 13.21 -10.71 -3.28
C SER A 413 11.91 -11.36 -2.79
N PHE A 414 11.65 -11.43 -1.48
CA PHE A 414 10.24 -11.34 -1.12
C PHE A 414 9.81 -9.93 -1.47
N THR A 415 9.01 -9.80 -2.53
CA THR A 415 8.33 -8.55 -2.82
C THR A 415 7.52 -8.13 -1.61
N ASP A 416 7.17 -6.87 -1.48
CA ASP A 416 6.27 -6.38 -0.42
C ASP A 416 4.98 -7.21 -0.37
N GLU A 417 4.54 -7.68 -1.53
CA GLU A 417 3.42 -8.60 -1.66
C GLU A 417 3.71 -9.99 -1.08
N ASP A 418 4.89 -10.56 -1.32
CA ASP A 418 5.26 -11.86 -0.75
C ASP A 418 5.47 -11.79 0.77
N ARG A 419 6.05 -10.70 1.29
CA ARG A 419 6.18 -10.49 2.74
C ARG A 419 4.83 -10.23 3.39
N ARG A 420 3.94 -9.49 2.74
CA ARG A 420 2.53 -9.33 3.18
C ARG A 420 1.83 -10.68 3.21
N LYS A 421 1.94 -11.48 2.15
CA LYS A 421 1.36 -12.84 2.09
C LYS A 421 1.92 -13.71 3.19
N LEU A 422 3.23 -13.66 3.46
CA LEU A 422 3.86 -14.42 4.55
C LEU A 422 3.37 -13.97 5.94
N ASN A 423 3.24 -12.67 6.17
CA ASN A 423 2.70 -12.14 7.43
C ASN A 423 1.21 -12.47 7.61
N GLU A 424 0.42 -12.43 6.53
CA GLU A 424 -0.98 -12.88 6.53
C GLU A 424 -1.09 -14.37 6.82
N ILE A 425 -0.27 -15.20 6.18
CA ILE A 425 -0.18 -16.64 6.43
C ILE A 425 0.22 -16.88 7.89
N HIS A 426 1.25 -16.22 8.38
CA HIS A 426 1.70 -16.37 9.78
C HIS A 426 0.61 -15.93 10.76
N ALA A 427 -0.05 -14.80 10.52
CA ALA A 427 -1.15 -14.32 11.33
C ALA A 427 -2.32 -15.33 11.33
N GLU A 428 -2.77 -15.81 10.18
CA GLU A 428 -3.86 -16.78 10.11
C GLU A 428 -3.49 -18.13 10.76
N LEU A 429 -2.25 -18.58 10.64
CA LEU A 429 -1.79 -19.83 11.24
C LEU A 429 -1.58 -19.75 12.76
N THR A 430 -1.21 -18.58 13.29
CA THR A 430 -0.88 -18.40 14.71
C THR A 430 -1.97 -17.71 15.52
N LYS A 431 -2.93 -17.07 14.84
CA LYS A 431 -4.07 -16.42 15.48
C LYS A 431 -4.88 -17.44 16.26
N LYS A 432 -5.06 -17.14 17.54
CA LYS A 432 -5.96 -17.89 18.40
C LYS A 432 -7.38 -17.37 18.27
N PHE A 433 -8.34 -18.26 18.37
CA PHE A 433 -9.77 -17.97 18.32
C PHE A 433 -10.44 -18.49 19.61
N PRO A 434 -11.53 -17.86 20.05
CA PRO A 434 -12.39 -18.47 21.06
C PRO A 434 -13.04 -19.73 20.49
N SER A 435 -13.44 -20.63 21.39
CA SER A 435 -14.22 -21.80 21.00
C SER A 435 -15.50 -21.37 20.27
N ARG A 436 -15.88 -22.07 19.20
CA ARG A 436 -17.18 -21.88 18.52
C ARG A 436 -18.28 -22.76 19.07
N SER A 437 -18.02 -23.51 20.14
CA SER A 437 -19.04 -24.33 20.80
C SER A 437 -20.19 -23.46 21.29
N ALA A 438 -21.43 -23.92 21.08
CA ALA A 438 -22.62 -23.33 21.68
C ALA A 438 -22.61 -23.42 23.22
N TYR A 439 -21.74 -24.29 23.78
CA TYR A 439 -21.59 -24.53 25.21
C TYR A 439 -20.29 -23.93 25.80
N ARG A 440 -19.64 -23.01 25.08
CA ARG A 440 -18.42 -22.36 25.61
C ARG A 440 -18.74 -21.55 26.87
N THR A 441 -17.84 -21.60 27.84
CA THR A 441 -17.99 -20.92 29.14
C THR A 441 -17.42 -19.50 29.15
N SER A 442 -16.58 -19.15 28.17
CA SER A 442 -16.07 -17.80 27.94
C SER A 442 -15.75 -17.55 26.46
N ASP A 443 -15.48 -16.28 26.12
CA ASP A 443 -14.97 -15.84 24.81
C ASP A 443 -13.43 -15.69 24.81
N ASP A 444 -12.73 -16.31 25.77
CA ASP A 444 -11.27 -16.27 25.82
C ASP A 444 -10.65 -17.02 24.64
N LEU A 445 -9.48 -16.56 24.19
CA LEU A 445 -8.77 -17.20 23.09
C LEU A 445 -8.22 -18.56 23.51
N VAL A 446 -8.72 -19.63 22.88
CA VAL A 446 -8.40 -21.01 23.29
C VAL A 446 -7.27 -21.57 22.42
N ASP A 447 -7.42 -21.56 21.09
CA ASP A 447 -6.50 -22.26 20.20
C ASP A 447 -6.47 -21.66 18.78
N THR A 448 -5.49 -22.06 17.95
CA THR A 448 -5.40 -21.65 16.55
C THR A 448 -6.38 -22.42 15.68
N PHE A 449 -6.62 -21.95 14.44
CA PHE A 449 -7.48 -22.68 13.50
C PHE A 449 -6.96 -24.11 13.25
N ALA A 450 -5.65 -24.27 13.05
CA ALA A 450 -5.03 -25.58 12.91
C ALA A 450 -5.20 -26.43 14.18
N GLY A 451 -5.02 -25.84 15.36
CA GLY A 451 -5.27 -26.50 16.64
C GLY A 451 -6.71 -27.01 16.77
N PHE A 452 -7.70 -26.19 16.40
CA PHE A 452 -9.10 -26.62 16.39
C PHE A 452 -9.36 -27.77 15.43
N VAL A 453 -8.83 -27.72 14.19
CA VAL A 453 -9.04 -28.80 13.20
C VAL A 453 -8.41 -30.11 13.68
N LEU A 454 -7.16 -30.07 14.16
CA LEU A 454 -6.46 -31.25 14.67
C LEU A 454 -7.16 -31.85 15.90
N ASN A 455 -7.62 -31.00 16.81
CA ASN A 455 -8.38 -31.45 17.98
C ASN A 455 -9.74 -32.03 17.59
N VAL A 456 -10.45 -31.46 16.60
CA VAL A 456 -11.72 -32.02 16.11
C VAL A 456 -11.50 -33.39 15.47
N ASP A 457 -10.49 -33.55 14.62
CA ASP A 457 -10.11 -34.84 14.02
C ASP A 457 -9.79 -35.88 15.11
N GLY A 458 -8.91 -35.54 16.04
CA GLY A 458 -8.53 -36.42 17.15
C GLY A 458 -9.75 -36.84 17.99
N ARG A 459 -10.61 -35.88 18.37
CA ARG A 459 -11.81 -36.17 19.17
C ARG A 459 -12.82 -37.03 18.42
N GLN A 460 -13.04 -36.80 17.13
CA GLN A 460 -13.94 -37.62 16.32
C GLN A 460 -13.41 -39.05 16.19
N HIS A 461 -12.09 -39.21 16.03
CA HIS A 461 -11.48 -40.54 15.98
C HIS A 461 -11.57 -41.26 17.33
N GLU A 462 -11.25 -40.58 18.44
CA GLU A 462 -11.43 -41.09 19.80
C GLU A 462 -12.87 -41.57 20.03
N GLU A 463 -13.86 -40.74 19.67
CA GLU A 463 -15.28 -41.07 19.79
C GLU A 463 -15.65 -42.29 18.93
N ALA A 464 -15.16 -42.39 17.71
CA ALA A 464 -15.40 -43.54 16.83
C ALA A 464 -14.81 -44.84 17.39
N VAL A 465 -13.61 -44.80 17.96
CA VAL A 465 -12.97 -45.95 18.63
C VAL A 465 -13.75 -46.36 19.87
N ILE A 466 -14.10 -45.41 20.74
CA ILE A 466 -14.85 -45.67 21.97
C ILE A 466 -16.25 -46.21 21.64
N SER A 467 -16.93 -45.64 20.64
CA SER A 467 -18.22 -46.12 20.16
C SER A 467 -18.11 -47.55 19.62
N ALA A 468 -17.12 -47.84 18.77
CA ALA A 468 -16.94 -49.18 18.23
C ALA A 468 -16.60 -50.21 19.33
N ALA A 469 -15.78 -49.84 20.31
CA ALA A 469 -15.48 -50.68 21.48
C ALA A 469 -16.76 -51.02 22.25
N LYS A 470 -17.60 -50.00 22.53
CA LYS A 470 -18.89 -50.18 23.19
C LYS A 470 -19.86 -51.06 22.40
N ASP A 471 -19.95 -50.86 21.09
CA ASP A 471 -20.86 -51.60 20.20
C ASP A 471 -20.47 -53.09 20.07
N THR A 472 -19.19 -53.41 20.26
CA THR A 472 -18.65 -54.76 20.02
C THR A 472 -18.25 -55.51 21.29
N GLY A 473 -18.27 -54.84 22.45
CA GLY A 473 -17.77 -55.40 23.71
C GLY A 473 -16.25 -55.51 23.81
N LEU A 474 -15.51 -54.99 22.82
CA LEU A 474 -14.05 -54.93 22.81
C LEU A 474 -13.54 -53.77 23.68
N THR A 475 -12.26 -53.81 24.07
CA THR A 475 -11.58 -52.62 24.60
C THR A 475 -11.15 -51.69 23.46
N PRO A 476 -10.97 -50.38 23.70
CA PRO A 476 -10.42 -49.45 22.70
C PRO A 476 -9.11 -49.93 22.08
N GLU A 477 -8.22 -50.55 22.87
CA GLU A 477 -6.93 -51.08 22.40
C GLU A 477 -7.12 -52.20 21.39
N GLN A 478 -8.09 -53.10 21.62
CA GLN A 478 -8.41 -54.19 20.71
C GLN A 478 -9.03 -53.69 19.40
N VAL A 479 -9.83 -52.61 19.46
CA VAL A 479 -10.33 -51.94 18.25
C VAL A 479 -9.17 -51.34 17.45
N VAL A 480 -8.23 -50.67 18.12
CA VAL A 480 -7.03 -50.09 17.49
C VAL A 480 -6.15 -51.17 16.84
N GLU A 481 -5.99 -52.33 17.48
CA GLU A 481 -5.26 -53.46 16.90
C GLU A 481 -5.91 -53.94 15.59
N LYS A 482 -7.22 -54.12 15.57
CA LYS A 482 -7.96 -54.47 14.35
C LYS A 482 -7.86 -53.40 13.25
N LEU A 483 -7.84 -52.11 13.62
CA LEU A 483 -7.59 -51.03 12.65
C LEU A 483 -6.18 -51.12 12.05
N ARG A 484 -5.16 -51.47 12.86
CA ARG A 484 -3.77 -51.68 12.38
C ARG A 484 -3.66 -52.88 11.44
N GLU A 485 -4.51 -53.88 11.60
CA GLU A 485 -4.63 -55.02 10.68
C GLU A 485 -5.32 -54.63 9.34
N GLY A 486 -5.71 -53.37 9.17
CA GLY A 486 -6.31 -52.85 7.94
C GLY A 486 -7.84 -52.92 7.89
N LYS A 487 -8.50 -53.27 9.00
CA LYS A 487 -9.96 -53.24 9.09
C LYS A 487 -10.46 -51.81 9.29
N ASN A 488 -11.67 -51.52 8.83
CA ASN A 488 -12.40 -50.29 9.15
C ASN A 488 -13.46 -50.53 10.25
N PHE A 489 -14.00 -49.45 10.81
CA PHE A 489 -14.98 -49.54 11.91
C PHE A 489 -16.23 -50.37 11.56
N ALA A 490 -16.68 -50.38 10.30
CA ALA A 490 -17.85 -51.16 9.89
C ALA A 490 -17.55 -52.67 9.86
N GLN A 491 -16.36 -53.06 9.39
CA GLN A 491 -15.91 -54.46 9.41
C GLN A 491 -15.76 -54.97 10.85
N ILE A 492 -15.17 -54.15 11.73
CA ILE A 492 -14.99 -54.50 13.15
C ILE A 492 -16.35 -54.73 13.83
N ARG A 493 -17.33 -53.85 13.58
CA ARG A 493 -18.69 -53.99 14.14
C ARG A 493 -19.41 -55.23 13.61
N LYS A 494 -19.25 -55.54 12.33
CA LYS A 494 -19.88 -56.72 11.69
C LYS A 494 -19.36 -58.03 12.26
N GLU A 495 -18.06 -58.13 12.51
CA GLU A 495 -17.43 -59.32 13.11
C GLU A 495 -17.95 -59.64 14.51
N ALA A 496 -18.38 -58.63 15.27
CA ALA A 496 -18.94 -58.83 16.60
C ALA A 496 -20.42 -59.27 16.58
N THR A 497 -21.15 -58.98 15.51
CA THR A 497 -22.54 -59.43 15.31
C THR A 497 -22.67 -60.83 14.70
N ASP A 498 -21.59 -61.36 14.13
CA ASP A 498 -21.52 -62.72 13.56
C ASP A 498 -21.04 -63.77 14.61
N VAL A 499 -20.91 -63.37 15.88
CA VAL A 499 -20.67 -64.21 17.07
C VAL A 499 -21.92 -64.18 17.94
#